data_AF-A0A1Y3TD59-F1
#
_entry.id   AF-A0A1Y3TD59-F1
#
_cell.length_a   1.000
_cell.length_b   1.000
_cell.length_c   1.000
_cell.angle_alpha   90.00
_cell.angle_beta   90.00
_cell.angle_gamma   90.00
#
_symmetry.space_group_name_H-M   'P 1'
#
loop_
_entity.id
_entity.type
_entity.pdbx_description
1 polymer ?
#
loop_
_entity_poly.entity_id
_entity_poly.type
_entity_poly.pdbx_seq_one_letter_code
_entity_poly.pdbx_strand_id
1 'polypeptide(L)'
;MISVAPRHTSMWVHADYYYKALQFIRLNYPDPELSVARIADHMGISRSHLYRIFDSVSHQSIQDCILSFRLKKAAALLKNSAAAIGEIAQSCGFSNQSHFTSIFKQYYGETPSSYRKDK
;
A
#
# COMPACT_ATOMS: atom_id res chain seq x y z
N MET A 1 -28.88 -39.01 2.12
CA MET A 1 -27.99 -38.46 3.17
C MET A 1 -27.33 -37.22 2.62
N ILE A 2 -27.82 -36.04 3.01
CA ILE A 2 -27.32 -34.75 2.52
C ILE A 2 -25.99 -34.48 3.24
N SER A 3 -24.89 -34.60 2.51
CA SER A 3 -23.57 -34.16 2.97
C SER A 3 -23.55 -32.63 2.96
N VAL A 4 -23.83 -32.03 4.10
CA VAL A 4 -23.60 -30.59 4.31
C VAL A 4 -22.10 -30.41 4.53
N ALA A 5 -21.40 -29.98 3.48
CA ALA A 5 -20.00 -29.59 3.57
C ALA A 5 -19.81 -28.50 4.66
N PRO A 6 -18.69 -28.51 5.40
CA PRO A 6 -18.46 -27.57 6.49
C PRO A 6 -18.34 -26.13 5.96
N ARG A 7 -18.88 -25.16 6.71
CA ARG A 7 -18.85 -23.73 6.38
C ARG A 7 -17.42 -23.19 6.32
N HIS A 8 -16.77 -23.29 5.16
CA HIS A 8 -15.56 -22.55 4.80
C HIS A 8 -15.87 -21.09 4.44
N THR A 9 -16.83 -20.43 5.08
CA THR A 9 -17.33 -19.13 4.56
C THR A 9 -16.49 -17.93 4.98
N SER A 10 -15.73 -17.97 6.10
CA SER A 10 -15.03 -16.77 6.61
C SER A 10 -13.68 -16.48 5.94
N MET A 11 -12.81 -17.49 5.79
CA MET A 11 -11.43 -17.27 5.30
C MET A 11 -11.37 -16.87 3.83
N TRP A 12 -12.20 -17.49 2.97
CA TRP A 12 -12.26 -17.18 1.54
C TRP A 12 -12.91 -15.82 1.26
N VAL A 13 -13.90 -15.43 2.08
CA VAL A 13 -14.50 -14.09 2.01
C VAL A 13 -13.49 -13.04 2.45
N HIS A 14 -12.76 -13.23 3.55
CA HIS A 14 -11.70 -12.29 3.94
C HIS A 14 -10.60 -12.16 2.86
N ALA A 15 -10.24 -13.25 2.19
CA ALA A 15 -9.29 -13.20 1.07
C ALA A 15 -9.80 -12.35 -0.10
N ASP A 16 -11.06 -12.51 -0.53
CA ASP A 16 -11.66 -11.69 -1.59
C ASP A 16 -11.68 -10.20 -1.22
N TYR A 17 -12.13 -9.87 0.00
CA TYR A 17 -12.11 -8.49 0.49
C TYR A 17 -10.69 -7.92 0.58
N TYR A 18 -9.71 -8.73 1.01
CA TYR A 18 -8.31 -8.34 1.04
C TYR A 18 -7.79 -8.00 -0.36
N TYR A 19 -8.03 -8.86 -1.35
CA TYR A 19 -7.59 -8.59 -2.72
C TYR A 19 -8.29 -7.37 -3.35
N LYS A 20 -9.58 -7.15 -3.06
CA LYS A 20 -10.29 -5.93 -3.46
C LYS A 20 -9.66 -4.67 -2.83
N ALA A 21 -9.36 -4.71 -1.54
CA ALA A 21 -8.67 -3.63 -0.86
C ALA A 21 -7.29 -3.35 -1.48
N LEU A 22 -6.52 -4.40 -1.76
CA LEU A 22 -5.21 -4.28 -2.40
C LEU A 22 -5.30 -3.67 -3.80
N GLN A 23 -6.29 -4.06 -4.62
CA GLN A 23 -6.48 -3.46 -5.93
C GLN A 23 -6.83 -1.97 -5.79
N PHE A 24 -7.71 -1.61 -4.86
CA PHE A 24 -8.02 -0.21 -4.61
C PHE A 24 -6.79 0.58 -4.17
N ILE A 25 -5.99 0.06 -3.23
CA ILE A 25 -4.72 0.69 -2.80
C ILE A 25 -3.78 0.84 -3.99
N ARG A 26 -3.59 -0.21 -4.79
CA ARG A 26 -2.70 -0.18 -5.96
C ARG A 26 -3.10 0.88 -7.00
N LEU A 27 -4.38 1.13 -7.17
CA LEU A 27 -4.88 2.13 -8.11
C LEU A 27 -4.83 3.55 -7.53
N ASN A 28 -4.85 3.70 -6.21
CA ASN A 28 -5.02 4.99 -5.54
C ASN A 28 -3.82 5.41 -4.67
N TYR A 29 -2.75 4.61 -4.52
CA TYR A 29 -1.58 4.99 -3.71
C TYR A 29 -0.94 6.34 -4.11
N PRO A 30 -1.01 6.83 -5.37
CA PRO A 30 -0.51 8.15 -5.73
C PRO A 30 -1.30 9.30 -5.09
N ASP A 31 -2.54 9.07 -4.65
CA ASP A 31 -3.35 10.08 -3.96
C ASP A 31 -2.77 10.29 -2.55
N PRO A 32 -2.27 11.50 -2.21
CA PRO A 32 -1.73 11.78 -0.88
C PRO A 32 -2.79 11.64 0.22
N GLU A 33 -4.07 11.84 -0.10
CA GLU A 33 -5.21 11.78 0.83
C GLU A 33 -5.80 10.37 0.96
N LEU A 34 -5.18 9.35 0.34
CA LEU A 34 -5.59 7.95 0.55
C LEU A 34 -5.40 7.56 2.02
N SER A 35 -6.49 7.16 2.66
CA SER A 35 -6.54 6.77 4.06
C SER A 35 -7.30 5.47 4.27
N VAL A 36 -7.11 4.84 5.44
CA VAL A 36 -7.87 3.64 5.83
C VAL A 36 -9.37 3.89 5.82
N ALA A 37 -9.81 5.10 6.19
CA ALA A 37 -11.21 5.50 6.14
C ALA A 37 -11.73 5.44 4.69
N ARG A 38 -11.06 6.08 3.73
CA ARG A 38 -11.48 6.07 2.32
C ARG A 38 -11.50 4.67 1.71
N ILE A 39 -10.56 3.79 2.11
CA ILE A 39 -10.55 2.40 1.67
C ILE A 39 -11.78 1.67 2.22
N ALA A 40 -12.06 1.82 3.52
CA ALA A 40 -13.21 1.20 4.16
C ALA A 40 -14.54 1.68 3.56
N ASP A 41 -14.66 2.99 3.32
CA ASP A 41 -15.82 3.63 2.70
C ASP A 41 -16.04 3.10 1.28
N HIS A 42 -14.98 3.02 0.46
CA HIS A 42 -15.05 2.44 -0.88
C HIS A 42 -15.51 0.98 -0.87
N MET A 43 -15.09 0.23 0.15
CA MET A 43 -15.43 -1.18 0.31
C MET A 43 -16.80 -1.42 0.96
N GLY A 44 -17.48 -0.37 1.45
CA GLY A 44 -18.76 -0.50 2.15
C GLY A 44 -18.66 -1.25 3.49
N ILE A 45 -17.51 -1.18 4.17
CA ILE A 45 -17.28 -1.85 5.46
C ILE A 45 -16.72 -0.89 6.50
N SER A 46 -16.79 -1.26 7.78
CA SER A 46 -16.16 -0.49 8.84
C SER A 46 -14.64 -0.61 8.81
N ARG A 47 -13.93 0.42 9.31
CA ARG A 47 -12.47 0.39 9.50
C ARG A 47 -12.03 -0.83 10.31
N SER A 48 -12.75 -1.17 11.38
CA SER A 48 -12.45 -2.33 12.23
C SER A 48 -12.54 -3.65 11.46
N HIS A 49 -13.52 -3.79 10.55
CA HIS A 49 -13.62 -4.96 9.70
C HIS A 49 -12.44 -5.04 8.73
N LEU A 50 -12.07 -3.91 8.10
CA LEU A 50 -10.92 -3.85 7.20
C LEU A 50 -9.61 -4.21 7.91
N TYR A 51 -9.39 -3.72 9.15
CA TYR A 51 -8.23 -4.12 9.94
C TYR A 51 -8.19 -5.62 10.22
N ARG A 52 -9.32 -6.22 10.61
CA ARG A 52 -9.40 -7.67 10.86
C ARG A 52 -9.13 -8.48 9.60
N ILE A 53 -9.55 -8.00 8.43
CA ILE A 53 -9.25 -8.63 7.14
C ILE A 53 -7.73 -8.64 6.91
N PHE A 54 -7.06 -7.48 7.00
CA PHE A 54 -5.61 -7.37 6.81
C PHE A 54 -4.81 -8.19 7.83
N ASP A 55 -5.18 -8.13 9.10
CA ASP A 55 -4.56 -8.91 10.17
C ASP A 55 -4.69 -10.42 9.89
N SER A 56 -5.87 -10.89 9.47
CA SER A 56 -6.12 -12.32 9.23
C SER A 56 -5.47 -12.89 7.97
N VAL A 57 -5.14 -12.04 6.97
CA VAL A 57 -4.64 -12.50 5.66
C VAL A 57 -3.15 -12.22 5.48
N SER A 58 -2.64 -11.07 5.92
CA SER A 58 -1.25 -10.65 5.65
C SER A 58 -0.42 -10.33 6.88
N HIS A 59 -1.04 -10.19 8.06
CA HIS A 59 -0.39 -9.71 9.28
C HIS A 59 0.35 -8.36 9.09
N GLN A 60 -0.05 -7.56 8.09
CA GLN A 60 0.53 -6.26 7.79
C GLN A 60 -0.51 -5.16 8.03
N SER A 61 -0.04 -3.99 8.50
CA SER A 61 -0.92 -2.84 8.59
C SER A 61 -1.29 -2.31 7.21
N ILE A 62 -2.47 -1.70 7.11
CA ILE A 62 -2.98 -1.11 5.87
C ILE A 62 -2.09 0.08 5.47
N GLN A 63 -1.62 0.84 6.45
CA GLN A 63 -0.71 1.98 6.28
C GLN A 63 0.64 1.54 5.70
N ASP A 64 1.22 0.45 6.23
CA ASP A 64 2.47 -0.10 5.70
C ASP A 64 2.28 -0.65 4.29
N CYS A 65 1.12 -1.24 4.00
CA CYS A 65 0.77 -1.68 2.66
C CYS A 65 0.81 -0.50 1.67
N ILE A 66 0.08 0.59 1.96
CA ILE A 66 0.08 1.81 1.14
C ILE A 66 1.51 2.34 0.98
N LEU A 67 2.24 2.49 2.08
CA LEU A 67 3.59 3.01 2.08
C LEU A 67 4.53 2.15 1.22
N SER A 68 4.41 0.82 1.30
CA SER A 68 5.20 -0.10 0.49
C SER A 68 4.95 0.07 -1.01
N PHE A 69 3.70 0.31 -1.44
CA PHE A 69 3.39 0.59 -2.84
C PHE A 69 4.05 1.90 -3.29
N ARG A 70 3.92 2.96 -2.48
CA ARG A 70 4.53 4.27 -2.76
C ARG A 70 6.05 4.16 -2.90
N LEU A 71 6.71 3.50 -1.94
CA LEU A 71 8.16 3.35 -1.92
C LEU A 71 8.70 2.46 -3.04
N LYS A 72 8.05 1.31 -3.31
CA LYS A 72 8.43 0.42 -4.41
C LYS A 72 8.31 1.12 -5.76
N LYS A 73 7.24 1.90 -5.97
CA LYS A 73 7.09 2.70 -7.20
C LYS A 73 8.19 3.76 -7.30
N ALA A 74 8.46 4.49 -6.22
CA ALA A 74 9.50 5.50 -6.18
C ALA A 74 10.88 4.90 -6.50
N ALA A 75 11.24 3.76 -5.91
CA ALA A 75 12.48 3.04 -6.19
C ALA A 75 12.60 2.67 -7.67
N ALA A 76 11.52 2.18 -8.28
CA ALA A 76 11.48 1.89 -9.71
C ALA A 76 11.68 3.15 -10.57
N LEU A 77 11.05 4.28 -10.22
CA LEU A 77 11.21 5.55 -10.94
C LEU A 77 12.61 6.13 -10.79
N LEU A 78 13.22 6.02 -9.60
CA LEU A 78 14.59 6.45 -9.35
C LEU A 78 15.59 5.71 -10.26
N LYS A 79 15.38 4.41 -10.50
CA LYS A 79 16.24 3.61 -11.39
C LYS A 79 15.95 3.85 -12.87
N ASN A 80 14.70 4.09 -13.24
CA ASN A 80 14.28 4.05 -14.64
C ASN A 80 13.92 5.41 -15.26
N SER A 81 14.12 6.52 -14.55
CA SER A 81 13.81 7.86 -15.07
C SER A 81 14.81 8.92 -14.62
N ALA A 82 14.79 10.07 -15.29
CA ALA A 82 15.58 11.26 -14.93
C ALA A 82 14.77 12.29 -14.10
N ALA A 83 13.51 12.00 -13.77
CA ALA A 83 12.62 12.92 -13.07
C ALA A 83 13.22 13.44 -11.75
N ALA A 84 12.87 14.66 -11.34
CA ALA A 84 13.39 15.22 -10.10
C ALA A 84 12.89 14.40 -8.90
N ILE A 85 13.67 14.33 -7.81
CA ILE A 85 13.30 13.56 -6.62
C ILE A 85 11.96 14.06 -6.04
N GLY A 86 11.72 15.37 -6.06
CA GLY A 86 10.45 15.96 -5.64
C GLY A 86 9.26 15.53 -6.51
N GLU A 87 9.43 15.49 -7.83
CA GLU A 87 8.40 15.02 -8.76
C GLU A 87 8.08 13.54 -8.54
N ILE A 88 9.10 12.70 -8.35
CA ILE A 88 8.91 11.28 -8.01
C ILE A 88 8.13 11.14 -6.71
N ALA A 89 8.50 11.90 -5.67
CA ALA A 89 7.79 11.89 -4.39
C ALA A 89 6.30 12.23 -4.56
N GLN A 90 5.99 13.32 -5.27
CA GLN A 90 4.60 13.74 -5.54
C GLN A 90 3.84 12.68 -6.35
N SER A 91 4.45 12.14 -7.41
CA SER A 91 3.83 11.09 -8.25
C SER A 91 3.57 9.78 -7.50
N CYS A 92 4.24 9.57 -6.37
CA CYS A 92 4.07 8.42 -5.50
C CYS A 92 3.22 8.74 -4.25
N GLY A 93 2.55 9.89 -4.19
CA GLY A 93 1.62 10.23 -3.10
C GLY A 93 2.29 10.77 -1.83
N PHE A 94 3.51 11.33 -1.94
CA PHE A 94 4.13 12.08 -0.85
C PHE A 94 3.96 13.58 -1.10
N SER A 95 3.23 14.27 -0.22
CA SER A 95 3.04 15.73 -0.29
C SER A 95 4.31 16.53 0.02
N ASN A 96 5.32 15.91 0.65
CA ASN A 96 6.56 16.56 1.06
C ASN A 96 7.79 15.69 0.73
N GLN A 97 8.72 16.25 -0.05
CA GLN A 97 9.97 15.59 -0.44
C GLN A 97 10.89 15.27 0.75
N SER A 98 10.92 16.12 1.78
CA SER A 98 11.74 15.88 2.97
C SER A 98 11.23 14.66 3.74
N HIS A 99 9.91 14.55 3.91
CA HIS A 99 9.29 13.38 4.53
C HIS A 99 9.53 12.11 3.70
N PHE A 100 9.33 12.19 2.38
CA PHE A 100 9.68 11.10 1.46
C PHE A 100 11.13 10.65 1.63
N THR A 101 12.08 11.57 1.67
CA THR A 101 13.52 11.26 1.79
C THR A 101 13.83 10.52 3.09
N SER A 102 13.28 10.98 4.21
CA SER A 102 13.47 10.33 5.52
C SER A 102 12.92 8.91 5.53
N ILE A 103 11.69 8.72 5.06
CA ILE A 103 11.03 7.41 5.04
C ILE A 103 11.68 6.46 4.03
N PHE A 104 12.07 6.95 2.86
CA PHE A 104 12.79 6.16 1.87
C PHE A 104 14.13 5.66 2.44
N LYS A 105 14.89 6.54 3.11
CA LYS A 105 16.14 6.16 3.78
C LYS A 105 15.92 5.14 4.89
N GLN A 106 14.87 5.30 5.69
CA GLN A 106 14.53 4.33 6.72
C GLN A 106 14.23 2.94 6.12
N TYR A 107 13.54 2.91 4.98
CA TYR A 107 13.11 1.66 4.35
C TYR A 107 14.21 0.96 3.54
N TYR A 108 15.01 1.72 2.79
CA TYR A 108 16.04 1.19 1.88
C TYR A 108 17.47 1.28 2.42
N GLY A 109 17.68 1.95 3.56
CA GLY A 109 19.00 2.16 4.16
C GLY A 109 19.77 3.37 3.62
N GLU A 110 19.33 3.96 2.51
CA GLU A 110 20.01 5.06 1.83
C GLU A 110 19.05 6.11 1.25
N THR A 111 19.56 7.31 0.97
CA THR A 111 18.71 8.40 0.45
C THR A 111 18.27 8.12 -1.00
N PRO A 112 17.14 8.69 -1.47
CA PRO A 112 16.72 8.58 -2.87
C PRO A 112 17.79 9.00 -3.89
N SER A 113 18.61 10.01 -3.54
CA SER A 113 19.70 10.45 -4.41
C SER A 113 20.86 9.45 -4.47
N SER A 114 21.14 8.76 -3.37
CA SER A 114 22.15 7.68 -3.31
C SER A 114 21.67 6.48 -4.11
N TYR A 115 20.43 6.04 -3.81
CA TYR A 115 19.77 4.92 -4.47
C TYR A 115 19.69 5.06 -6.00
N ARG A 116 19.59 6.28 -6.52
CA ARG A 116 19.60 6.58 -7.96
C ARG A 116 20.98 6.36 -8.60
N LYS A 117 22.06 6.66 -7.87
CA LYS A 117 23.43 6.60 -8.36
C LYS A 117 23.97 5.17 -8.39
N ASP A 118 23.45 4.29 -7.53
CA ASP A 118 23.79 2.86 -7.45
C ASP A 118 23.23 2.04 -8.62
N LYS A 119 23.34 2.57 -9.84
CA LYS A 119 23.06 1.87 -11.10
C LYS A 119 24.18 0.93 -11.50
#